data_AF-A0A1G8YA71-F1
#
_entry.id   AF-A0A1G8YA71-F1
#
_cell.length_a   1.000
_cell.length_b   1.000
_cell.length_c   1.000
_cell.angle_alpha   90.00
_cell.angle_beta   90.00
_cell.angle_gamma   90.00
#
_symmetry.space_group_name_H-M   'P 1'
#
loop_
_entity.id
_entity.type
_entity.pdbx_description
1 polymer ?
#
loop_
_entity_poly.entity_id
_entity_poly.type
_entity_poly.pdbx_seq_one_letter_code
_entity_poly.pdbx_strand_id
1 'polypeptide(L)' 'MRTRCPLCTRDVPREKQVWCTCGSAMDSGCYDAHEDWCARRGTDAWIGAFER' A
#
# COMPACT_ATOMS: atom_id res chain seq x y z
N MET A 1 17.71 -2.44 6.27
CA MET A 1 17.05 -1.79 5.12
C MET A 1 15.82 -1.07 5.63
N ARG A 2 15.61 0.20 5.26
CA ARG A 2 14.42 0.99 5.58
C ARG A 2 13.73 1.34 4.27
N THR A 3 12.40 1.40 4.28
CA THR A 3 11.63 1.82 3.11
C THR A 3 10.76 3.00 3.49
N ARG A 4 10.49 3.89 2.55
CA ARG A 4 9.59 5.01 2.77
C ARG A 4 8.17 4.54 2.52
N CYS A 5 7.29 4.67 3.51
CA CYS A 5 5.88 4.34 3.35
C CYS A 5 5.26 5.26 2.27
N PRO A 6 4.61 4.74 1.22
CA PRO A 6 4.00 5.57 0.18
C PRO A 6 2.83 6.42 0.70
N LEU A 7 2.23 6.04 1.84
CA LEU A 7 1.08 6.71 2.41
C LEU A 7 1.44 7.84 3.37
N CYS A 8 2.12 7.51 4.46
CA CYS A 8 2.48 8.49 5.48
C CYS A 8 3.86 9.12 5.26
N THR A 9 4.59 8.67 4.24
CA THR A 9 5.94 9.15 3.86
C THR A 9 7.03 8.97 4.92
N ARG A 10 6.73 8.31 6.05
CA ARG A 10 7.68 7.98 7.12
C ARG A 10 8.59 6.84 6.70
N ASP A 11 9.81 6.85 7.24
CA ASP A 11 10.74 5.74 7.14
C ASP A 11 10.29 4.57 8.03
N VAL A 12 10.05 3.43 7.41
CA VAL A 12 9.59 2.21 8.07
C VAL A 12 10.78 1.25 8.22
N PRO A 13 11.14 0.87 9.45
CA PRO A 13 12.20 -0.12 9.67
C PRO A 13 11.74 -1.51 9.23
N ARG A 14 12.68 -2.38 8.81
CA ARG A 14 12.39 -3.66 8.16
C ARG A 14 11.41 -4.53 8.95
N GLU A 15 11.52 -4.54 10.26
CA GLU A 15 10.70 -5.31 11.19
C GLU A 15 9.24 -4.82 11.27
N LYS A 16 8.95 -3.60 10.80
CA LYS A 16 7.59 -3.02 10.73
C LYS A 16 7.07 -2.91 9.29
N GLN A 17 7.83 -3.38 8.31
CA GLN A 17 7.42 -3.36 6.91
C GLN A 17 6.45 -4.49 6.61
N VAL A 18 5.28 -4.14 6.10
CA VAL A 18 4.32 -5.07 5.53
C VAL A 18 4.35 -4.91 4.02
N TRP A 19 4.41 -6.04 3.32
CA TRP A 19 4.42 -6.10 1.86
C TRP A 19 3.02 -6.38 1.36
N CYS A 20 2.45 -5.43 0.63
CA CYS A 20 1.23 -5.67 -0.10
C CYS A 20 1.52 -6.43 -1.40
N THR A 21 0.56 -7.24 -1.84
CA THR A 21 0.62 -7.96 -3.11
C THR A 21 0.65 -7.04 -4.34
N CYS A 22 0.34 -5.75 -4.19
CA CYS A 22 0.57 -4.73 -5.21
C CYS A 22 2.06 -4.42 -5.44
N GLY A 23 2.96 -4.96 -4.61
CA GLY A 23 4.42 -4.76 -4.68
C GLY A 23 4.93 -3.61 -3.81
N SER A 24 4.05 -2.89 -3.11
CA SER A 24 4.44 -1.80 -2.21
C SER A 24 4.72 -2.31 -0.80
N ALA A 25 5.83 -1.83 -0.21
CA ALA A 25 6.16 -2.03 1.20
C ALA A 25 5.78 -0.78 2.01
N MET A 26 5.11 -0.96 3.14
CA MET A 26 4.59 0.13 3.96
C MET A 26 4.54 -0.22 5.45
N ASP A 27 4.19 0.76 6.28
CA ASP A 27 3.93 0.55 7.70
C ASP A 27 2.64 -0.27 7.90
N SER A 28 2.58 -1.10 8.94
CA SER A 28 1.39 -1.94 9.21
C SER A 28 0.11 -1.13 9.41
N GLY A 29 0.17 0.03 10.08
CA GLY A 29 -1.02 0.86 10.25
C GLY A 29 -1.49 1.52 8.95
N CYS A 30 -0.56 1.74 8.02
CA CYS A 30 -0.89 2.17 6.66
C CYS A 30 -1.35 1.01 5.77
N TYR A 31 -0.94 -0.22 6.05
CA TYR A 31 -1.36 -1.41 5.32
C TYR A 31 -2.86 -1.66 5.48
N ASP A 32 -3.39 -1.61 6.70
CA ASP A 32 -4.82 -1.83 6.94
C ASP A 32 -5.67 -0.81 6.19
N ALA A 33 -5.27 0.47 6.24
CA ALA A 33 -5.90 1.51 5.46
C ALA A 33 -5.73 1.29 3.95
N HIS A 34 -4.57 0.81 3.49
CA HIS A 34 -4.27 0.56 2.08
C HIS A 34 -5.07 -0.61 1.49
N GLU A 35 -5.32 -1.66 2.27
CA GLU A 35 -5.94 -2.89 1.81
C GLU A 35 -7.30 -2.62 1.15
N ASP A 36 -8.10 -1.74 1.76
CA ASP A 36 -9.45 -1.39 1.30
C ASP A 36 -9.49 -0.77 -0.11
N TRP A 37 -8.53 0.09 -0.45
CA TRP A 37 -8.44 0.79 -1.75
C TRP A 37 -7.25 0.33 -2.60
N CYS A 38 -6.64 -0.81 -2.26
CA CYS A 38 -5.49 -1.33 -2.99
C CYS A 38 -5.85 -1.58 -4.46
N ALA A 39 -5.15 -0.97 -5.40
CA ALA A 39 -5.45 -1.12 -6.84
C ALA A 39 -5.42 -2.56 -7.38
N ARG A 40 -4.88 -3.53 -6.63
CA ARG A 40 -4.81 -4.96 -7.02
C ARG A 40 -5.74 -5.88 -6.23
N ARG A 41 -6.28 -5.46 -5.08
CA ARG A 41 -7.13 -6.28 -4.18
C ARG A 41 -8.27 -5.55 -3.49
N GLY A 42 -8.23 -4.23 -3.42
CA GLY A 42 -9.25 -3.41 -2.79
C GLY A 42 -10.57 -3.52 -3.55
N THR A 43 -11.66 -3.43 -2.81
CA THR A 43 -13.03 -3.41 -3.33
C THR A 43 -13.25 -2.27 -4.34
N ASP A 44 -12.44 -1.20 -4.25
CA ASP A 44 -12.44 -0.05 -5.16
C ASP A 44 -11.49 -0.18 -6.37
N ALA A 45 -10.81 -1.33 -6.56
CA ALA A 45 -9.95 -1.56 -7.73
C ALA A 45 -10.72 -1.51 -9.09
N TRP A 46 -12.05 -1.46 -9.05
CA TRP A 46 -12.94 -1.36 -10.21
C TRP A 46 -13.19 0.07 -10.73
N ILE A 47 -12.57 1.13 -10.17
CA ILE A 47 -12.65 2.49 -10.72
C ILE A 47 -11.33 2.90 -11.39
N GLY A 48 -10.82 2.05 -12.28
CA GLY A 48 -9.54 2.26 -12.97
C GLY A 48 -9.54 2.07 -14.48
N ALA A 49 -10.67 1.69 -15.10
CA ALA A 49 -10.77 1.55 -16.56
C ALA A 49 -11.62 2.68 -17.16
N PHE A 50 -11.13 3.92 -17.09
CA PHE A 50 -11.55 4.98 -18.01
C PHE A 50 -10.41 5.22 -18.98
N GLU A 51 -10.38 4.41 -20.04
CA GLU A 51 -9.52 4.64 -21.20
C GLU A 51 -10.17 5.69 -22.09
N ARG A 52 -9.41 6.73 -22.47
CA ARG A 52 -9.83 7.83 -23.36
C ARG A 52 -9.46 7.53 -24.80
#